data_AF-R6MWB8-F1
#
_entry.id   AF-R6MWB8-F1
#
_cell.length_a   1.000
_cell.length_b   1.000
_cell.length_c   1.000
_cell.angle_alpha   90.00
_cell.angle_beta   90.00
_cell.angle_gamma   90.00
#
_symmetry.space_group_name_H-M   'P 1'
#
loop_
_entity.id
_entity.type
_entity.pdbx_description
1 polymer ?
#
loop_
_entity_poly.entity_id
_entity_poly.type
_entity_poly.pdbx_seq_one_letter_code
_entity_poly.pdbx_strand_id
1 'polypeptide(L)'
;MFVLRFKKKRFIVALIVVLAVITVFIILINADFTHVEDYAEFNSENYSLKADSSDDRIKFFQQLGINAVDESVDEVIIPQDFNSVYEKYNEIQKKSVFDLSNYAGKPANRYTYSIDDGKKAVILVYKNRIIGGHITSGVYGEDYLPLF
;
A
#
# COMPACT_ATOMS: atom_id res chain seq x y z
N MET A 1 -20.10 -5.85 55.11
CA MET A 1 -20.33 -4.70 54.21
C MET A 1 -19.05 -3.87 54.15
N PHE A 2 -18.18 -4.09 53.14
CA PHE A 2 -16.90 -3.37 53.02
C PHE A 2 -17.12 -2.06 52.27
N VAL A 3 -17.03 -0.94 52.99
CA VAL A 3 -17.16 0.40 52.42
C VAL A 3 -15.76 0.92 52.10
N LEU A 4 -15.36 0.84 50.83
CA LEU A 4 -14.07 1.34 50.33
C LEU A 4 -14.04 2.87 50.37
N ARG A 5 -13.46 3.45 51.43
CA ARG A 5 -13.31 4.90 51.59
C ARG A 5 -12.04 5.38 50.86
N PHE A 6 -12.09 5.47 49.54
CA PHE A 6 -10.96 5.97 48.74
C PHE A 6 -10.69 7.45 49.02
N LYS A 7 -9.43 7.79 49.37
CA LYS A 7 -9.00 9.20 49.45
C LYS A 7 -9.04 9.79 48.05
N LYS A 8 -9.94 10.76 47.80
CA LYS A 8 -10.22 11.37 46.47
C LYS A 8 -8.96 11.65 45.64
N LYS A 9 -7.86 12.12 46.25
CA LYS A 9 -6.56 12.38 45.58
C LYS A 9 -5.89 11.12 44.99
N ARG A 10 -5.94 9.98 45.69
CA ARG A 10 -5.36 8.71 45.20
C ARG A 10 -6.19 8.09 44.07
N PHE A 11 -7.50 8.34 44.08
CA PHE A 11 -8.41 7.90 43.02
C PHE A 11 -8.20 8.69 41.72
N ILE A 12 -7.98 10.01 41.83
CA ILE A 12 -7.66 10.86 40.66
C ILE A 12 -6.33 10.45 40.02
N VAL A 13 -5.29 10.19 40.81
CA VAL A 13 -3.99 9.73 40.29
C VAL A 13 -4.12 8.38 39.57
N ALA A 14 -4.87 7.44 40.14
CA ALA A 14 -5.13 6.15 39.49
C ALA A 14 -5.88 6.30 38.15
N LEU A 15 -6.86 7.21 38.08
CA LEU A 15 -7.61 7.49 36.84
C LEU A 15 -6.71 8.05 35.73
N ILE A 16 -5.80 8.96 36.07
CA ILE A 16 -4.86 9.56 35.11
C ILE A 16 -3.90 8.50 34.55
N VAL A 17 -3.41 7.60 35.41
CA VAL A 17 -2.52 6.50 34.98
C VAL A 17 -3.26 5.54 34.03
N VAL A 18 -4.52 5.20 34.33
CA VAL A 18 -5.33 4.35 33.46
C VAL A 18 -5.58 5.02 32.10
N LEU A 19 -5.91 6.30 32.08
CA LEU A 19 -6.07 7.06 30.83
C LEU A 19 -4.78 7.10 30.01
N ALA A 20 -3.62 7.32 30.65
CA ALA A 20 -2.33 7.32 29.98
C ALA A 20 -2.01 5.97 29.33
N VAL A 21 -2.28 4.86 30.03
CA VAL A 21 -2.10 3.50 29.49
C VAL A 21 -3.01 3.25 28.29
N ILE A 22 -4.29 3.67 28.37
CA ILE A 22 -5.23 3.54 27.25
C ILE A 22 -4.75 4.33 26.03
N THR A 23 -4.27 5.57 26.22
CA THR A 23 -3.73 6.37 25.10
C THR A 23 -2.51 5.72 24.45
N VAL A 24 -1.59 5.14 25.25
CA VAL A 24 -0.42 4.43 24.72
C VAL A 24 -0.87 3.18 23.95
N PHE A 25 -1.87 2.46 24.44
CA PHE A 25 -2.42 1.28 23.76
C PHE A 25 -3.11 1.61 22.44
N ILE A 26 -3.86 2.73 22.39
CA ILE A 26 -4.46 3.23 21.14
C ILE A 26 -3.37 3.62 20.14
N ILE A 27 -2.30 4.29 20.57
CA ILE A 27 -1.17 4.63 19.71
C ILE A 27 -0.49 3.35 19.20
N LEU A 28 -0.28 2.34 20.04
CA LEU A 28 0.31 1.05 19.66
C LEU A 28 -0.53 0.27 18.63
N ILE A 29 -1.86 0.34 18.72
CA ILE A 29 -2.76 -0.32 17.76
C ILE A 29 -2.83 0.43 16.42
N ASN A 30 -2.75 1.77 16.44
CA ASN A 30 -2.83 2.59 15.23
C ASN A 30 -1.49 2.82 14.54
N ALA A 31 -0.38 2.66 15.26
CA ALA A 31 0.92 2.59 14.66
C ALA A 31 1.04 1.22 13.97
N ASP A 32 0.88 1.21 12.65
CA ASP A 32 1.30 0.09 11.81
C ASP A 32 2.82 -0.08 11.98
N PHE A 33 3.23 -0.81 13.02
CA PHE A 33 4.63 -1.12 13.34
C PHE A 33 5.22 -2.18 12.40
N THR A 34 4.47 -2.62 11.39
CA THR A 34 5.05 -3.34 10.26
C THR A 34 5.80 -2.31 9.42
N HIS A 35 7.07 -2.11 9.75
CA HIS A 35 8.02 -1.45 8.86
C HIS A 35 8.16 -2.33 7.61
N VAL A 36 7.26 -2.14 6.64
CA VAL A 36 7.36 -2.80 5.35
C VAL A 36 8.42 -2.04 4.58
N GLU A 37 9.44 -2.75 4.13
CA GLU A 37 10.57 -2.14 3.44
C GLU A 37 10.07 -1.43 2.17
N ASP A 38 10.50 -0.17 1.99
CA ASP A 38 10.18 0.68 0.84
C ASP A 38 10.99 0.32 -0.41
N TYR A 39 11.46 -0.93 -0.48
CA TYR A 39 12.16 -1.46 -1.63
C TYR A 39 11.64 -2.84 -2.02
N ALA A 40 11.75 -3.14 -3.32
CA ALA A 40 11.61 -4.47 -3.88
C ALA A 40 12.98 -4.92 -4.42
N GLU A 41 13.40 -6.12 -4.05
CA GLU A 41 14.55 -6.76 -4.67
C GLU A 41 14.09 -7.59 -5.88
N PHE A 42 14.65 -7.32 -7.04
CA PHE A 42 14.44 -8.12 -8.24
C PHE A 42 15.73 -8.15 -9.07
N ASN A 43 16.13 -9.35 -9.52
CA ASN A 43 17.39 -9.56 -10.26
C ASN A 43 18.66 -8.97 -9.58
N SER A 44 18.74 -9.01 -8.24
CA SER A 44 19.83 -8.41 -7.44
C SER A 44 19.87 -6.86 -7.48
N GLU A 45 18.84 -6.21 -8.02
CA GLU A 45 18.66 -4.76 -7.97
C GLU A 45 17.58 -4.41 -6.94
N ASN A 46 17.73 -3.23 -6.32
CA ASN A 46 16.77 -2.70 -5.35
C ASN A 46 16.01 -1.52 -5.96
N TYR A 47 14.70 -1.69 -6.12
CA TYR A 47 13.80 -0.66 -6.64
C TYR A 47 13.10 0.03 -5.48
N SER A 48 13.01 1.37 -5.48
CA SER A 48 12.30 2.08 -4.42
C SER A 48 10.80 2.03 -4.71
N LEU A 49 10.02 1.55 -3.75
CA LEU A 49 8.56 1.46 -3.82
C LEU A 49 7.86 2.70 -3.23
N LYS A 50 8.61 3.77 -2.99
CA LYS A 50 8.07 5.00 -2.41
C LYS A 50 7.17 5.73 -3.41
N ALA A 51 6.02 6.22 -2.95
CA ALA A 51 5.03 6.89 -3.77
C ALA A 51 4.30 8.02 -3.00
N ASP A 52 5.00 8.71 -2.10
CA ASP A 52 4.47 9.87 -1.36
C ASP A 52 4.07 11.02 -2.29
N SER A 53 4.85 11.23 -3.35
CA SER A 53 4.66 12.30 -4.32
C SER A 53 4.61 11.77 -5.75
N SER A 54 4.17 12.62 -6.70
CA SER A 54 4.30 12.33 -8.14
C SER A 54 5.75 12.09 -8.53
N ASP A 55 6.69 12.87 -7.98
CA ASP A 55 8.11 12.75 -8.27
C ASP A 55 8.67 11.39 -7.85
N ASP A 56 8.20 10.83 -6.72
CA ASP A 56 8.61 9.50 -6.28
C ASP A 56 8.10 8.41 -7.23
N ARG A 57 6.86 8.53 -7.72
CA ARG A 57 6.29 7.62 -8.72
C ARG A 57 7.04 7.70 -10.05
N ILE A 58 7.39 8.91 -10.51
CA ILE A 58 8.20 9.10 -11.72
C ILE A 58 9.60 8.53 -11.54
N LYS A 59 10.25 8.73 -10.39
CA LYS A 59 11.56 8.12 -10.09
C LYS A 59 11.50 6.60 -10.14
N PHE A 60 10.44 5.99 -9.61
CA PHE A 60 10.26 4.55 -9.70
C PHE A 60 10.26 4.06 -11.16
N PHE A 61 9.52 4.72 -12.05
CA PHE A 61 9.57 4.37 -13.49
C PHE A 61 10.94 4.62 -14.11
N GLN A 62 11.65 5.68 -13.70
CA GLN A 62 13.01 5.93 -14.17
C GLN A 62 13.99 4.82 -13.76
N GLN A 63 13.84 4.23 -12.56
CA GLN A 63 14.63 3.06 -12.15
C GLN A 63 14.40 1.85 -13.06
N LEU A 64 13.22 1.76 -13.68
CA LEU A 64 12.85 0.73 -14.65
C LEU A 64 13.21 1.10 -16.10
N GLY A 65 13.79 2.28 -16.32
CA GLY A 65 14.05 2.80 -17.67
C GLY A 65 12.79 3.19 -18.45
N ILE A 66 11.66 3.40 -17.77
CA ILE A 66 10.37 3.76 -18.37
C ILE A 66 10.17 5.28 -18.27
N ASN A 67 9.83 5.91 -19.39
CA ASN A 67 9.43 7.31 -19.42
C ASN A 67 7.91 7.44 -19.25
N ALA A 68 7.47 8.01 -18.13
CA ALA A 68 6.06 8.19 -17.79
C ALA A 68 5.70 9.68 -17.75
N VAL A 69 4.63 10.09 -18.44
CA VAL A 69 4.34 11.52 -18.65
C VAL A 69 2.93 11.93 -18.20
N ASP A 70 1.88 11.31 -18.75
CA ASP A 70 0.50 11.69 -18.45
C ASP A 70 -0.08 10.84 -17.33
N GLU A 71 -0.46 11.44 -16.21
CA GLU A 71 -1.02 10.74 -15.05
C GLU A 71 -2.55 10.84 -15.00
N SER A 72 -3.22 9.70 -14.77
CA SER A 72 -4.60 9.65 -14.28
C SER A 72 -4.69 8.82 -13.00
N VAL A 73 -5.52 9.24 -12.05
CA VAL A 73 -5.69 8.57 -10.75
C VAL A 73 -7.13 8.12 -10.54
N ASP A 74 -7.30 6.88 -10.09
CA ASP A 74 -8.57 6.32 -9.65
C ASP A 74 -8.41 5.66 -8.27
N GLU A 75 -9.41 5.78 -7.41
CA GLU A 75 -9.48 4.98 -6.18
C GLU A 75 -10.11 3.61 -6.49
N VAL A 76 -9.46 2.55 -6.03
CA VAL A 76 -9.92 1.17 -6.21
C VAL A 76 -9.87 0.42 -4.88
N ILE A 77 -10.79 -0.51 -4.68
CA ILE A 77 -10.77 -1.41 -3.52
C ILE A 77 -10.24 -2.75 -3.97
N ILE A 78 -9.19 -3.24 -3.32
CA ILE A 78 -8.71 -4.60 -3.54
C ILE A 78 -9.76 -5.55 -2.96
N PRO A 79 -10.32 -6.49 -3.74
CA PRO A 79 -11.34 -7.40 -3.26
C PRO A 79 -10.91 -8.13 -1.99
N GLN A 80 -11.85 -8.35 -1.07
CA GLN A 80 -11.55 -9.14 0.12
C GLN A 80 -11.33 -10.62 -0.24
N ASP A 81 -12.15 -11.14 -1.16
CA ASP A 81 -12.05 -12.50 -1.68
C ASP A 81 -11.66 -12.46 -3.16
N PHE A 82 -10.61 -13.19 -3.51
CA PHE A 82 -10.11 -13.21 -4.89
C PHE A 82 -10.88 -14.29 -5.67
N ASN A 83 -11.58 -13.86 -6.71
CA ASN A 83 -12.16 -14.80 -7.67
C ASN A 83 -11.10 -15.20 -8.73
N SER A 84 -11.42 -16.15 -9.60
CA SER A 84 -10.48 -16.65 -10.61
C SER A 84 -9.91 -15.58 -11.56
N VAL A 85 -10.63 -14.46 -11.75
CA VAL A 85 -10.14 -13.33 -12.56
C VAL A 85 -9.08 -12.55 -11.77
N TYR A 86 -9.36 -12.23 -10.51
CA TYR A 86 -8.44 -11.48 -9.67
C TYR A 86 -7.24 -12.32 -9.22
N GLU A 87 -7.40 -13.65 -9.08
CA GLU A 87 -6.29 -14.59 -8.87
C GLU A 87 -5.29 -14.51 -10.02
N LYS A 88 -5.75 -14.65 -11.27
CA LYS A 88 -4.89 -14.50 -12.46
C LYS A 88 -4.24 -13.12 -12.53
N TYR A 89 -4.99 -12.07 -12.19
CA TYR A 89 -4.42 -10.73 -12.11
C TYR A 89 -3.29 -10.66 -11.06
N ASN A 90 -3.51 -11.21 -9.86
CA ASN A 90 -2.49 -11.24 -8.81
C ASN A 90 -1.28 -12.12 -9.18
N GLU A 91 -1.46 -13.19 -9.95
CA GLU A 91 -0.33 -13.98 -10.47
C GLU A 91 0.60 -13.16 -11.36
N ILE A 92 0.07 -12.22 -12.14
CA ILE A 92 0.87 -11.30 -12.94
C ILE A 92 1.64 -10.34 -12.03
N GLN A 93 1.00 -9.84 -10.97
CA GLN A 93 1.62 -8.96 -9.98
C GLN A 93 2.77 -9.65 -9.24
N LYS A 94 2.59 -10.94 -8.89
CA LYS A 94 3.60 -11.76 -8.21
C LYS A 94 4.88 -11.94 -9.00
N LYS A 95 4.81 -11.90 -10.33
CA LYS A 95 6.00 -11.93 -11.19
C LYS A 95 6.90 -10.72 -10.97
N SER A 96 6.31 -9.57 -10.67
CA SER A 96 7.02 -8.34 -10.31
C SER A 96 7.12 -8.15 -8.79
N VAL A 97 7.17 -9.26 -8.02
CA VAL A 97 7.40 -9.26 -6.56
C VAL A 97 6.24 -8.67 -5.73
N PHE A 98 5.10 -8.39 -6.36
CA PHE A 98 3.92 -7.82 -5.68
C PHE A 98 2.89 -8.91 -5.36
N ASP A 99 2.38 -8.94 -4.13
CA ASP A 99 1.24 -9.81 -3.77
C ASP A 99 0.08 -8.98 -3.19
N LEU A 100 -0.96 -8.83 -4.00
CA LEU A 100 -2.15 -8.05 -3.65
C LEU A 100 -3.01 -8.72 -2.57
N SER A 101 -2.85 -10.02 -2.32
CA SER A 101 -3.62 -10.71 -1.28
C SER A 101 -3.29 -10.20 0.12
N ASN A 102 -2.08 -9.67 0.32
CA ASN A 102 -1.67 -8.98 1.55
C ASN A 102 -2.45 -7.68 1.81
N TYR A 103 -3.13 -7.16 0.78
CA TYR A 103 -3.89 -5.91 0.81
C TYR A 103 -5.38 -6.16 0.53
N ALA A 104 -5.86 -7.39 0.71
CA ALA A 104 -7.27 -7.73 0.53
C ALA A 104 -8.20 -6.86 1.40
N GLY A 105 -9.25 -6.30 0.79
CA GLY A 105 -10.20 -5.40 1.43
C GLY A 105 -9.66 -3.98 1.71
N LYS A 106 -8.44 -3.64 1.26
CA LYS A 106 -7.86 -2.31 1.45
C LYS A 106 -8.16 -1.40 0.24
N PRO A 107 -8.43 -0.10 0.47
CA PRO A 107 -8.48 0.88 -0.62
C PRO A 107 -7.06 1.17 -1.12
N ALA A 108 -6.88 1.36 -2.42
CA ALA A 108 -5.63 1.72 -3.04
C ALA A 108 -5.86 2.73 -4.17
N ASN A 109 -4.85 3.54 -4.47
CA ASN A 109 -4.87 4.46 -5.60
C ASN A 109 -4.24 3.78 -6.82
N ARG A 110 -4.98 3.70 -7.91
CA ARG A 110 -4.49 3.26 -9.21
C ARG A 110 -4.03 4.47 -10.00
N TYR A 111 -2.72 4.59 -10.20
CA TYR A 111 -2.15 5.57 -11.11
C TYR A 111 -1.89 4.91 -12.45
N THR A 112 -2.31 5.57 -13.52
CA THR A 112 -2.06 5.13 -14.89
C THR A 112 -1.25 6.20 -15.59
N TYR A 113 -0.17 5.79 -16.24
CA TYR A 113 0.74 6.65 -16.97
C TYR A 113 0.77 6.28 -18.44
N SER A 114 0.75 7.29 -19.31
CA SER A 114 1.17 7.12 -20.70
C SER A 114 2.68 6.88 -20.76
N ILE A 115 3.08 5.82 -21.45
CA ILE A 115 4.48 5.49 -21.73
C ILE A 115 4.71 5.43 -23.25
N ASP A 116 5.96 5.22 -23.66
CA ASP A 116 6.33 5.10 -25.07
C ASP A 116 5.56 3.97 -25.79
N ASP A 117 5.51 4.05 -27.12
CA ASP A 117 4.77 3.13 -28.00
C ASP A 117 3.24 3.11 -27.78
N GLY A 118 2.68 4.14 -27.15
CA GLY A 118 1.23 4.24 -26.91
C GLY A 118 0.70 3.24 -25.87
N LYS A 119 1.59 2.61 -25.11
CA LYS A 119 1.25 1.74 -23.99
C LYS A 119 0.97 2.57 -22.74
N LYS A 120 0.45 1.91 -21.72
CA LYS A 120 0.19 2.48 -20.41
C LYS A 120 0.87 1.65 -19.33
N ALA A 121 1.51 2.34 -18.38
CA ALA A 121 2.01 1.72 -17.15
C ALA A 121 1.04 2.03 -16.02
N VAL A 122 0.61 1.01 -15.30
CA VAL A 122 -0.31 1.13 -14.16
C VAL A 122 0.44 0.73 -12.91
N ILE A 123 0.29 1.53 -11.84
CA ILE A 123 0.77 1.19 -10.50
C ILE A 123 -0.35 1.35 -9.48
N LEU A 124 -0.37 0.46 -8.50
CA LEU A 124 -1.28 0.48 -7.35
C LEU A 124 -0.50 0.96 -6.13
N VAL A 125 -1.01 1.99 -5.46
CA VAL A 125 -0.37 2.62 -4.31
C VAL A 125 -1.29 2.53 -3.09
N TYR A 126 -0.79 1.97 -2.01
CA TYR A 126 -1.46 1.93 -0.71
C TYR A 126 -0.55 2.54 0.36
N LYS A 127 -1.08 3.49 1.14
CA LYS A 127 -0.31 4.21 2.17
C LYS A 127 1.07 4.67 1.68
N ASN A 128 1.06 5.38 0.54
CA ASN A 128 2.27 5.96 -0.08
C ASN A 128 3.32 4.94 -0.53
N ARG A 129 2.97 3.66 -0.65
CA ARG A 129 3.84 2.59 -1.13
C ARG A 129 3.25 1.91 -2.35
N ILE A 130 4.08 1.59 -3.34
CA ILE A 130 3.70 0.80 -4.50
C ILE A 130 3.52 -0.66 -4.07
N ILE A 131 2.32 -1.18 -4.30
CA ILE A 131 1.91 -2.54 -3.91
C ILE A 131 1.58 -3.42 -5.12
N GLY A 132 1.65 -2.86 -6.33
CA GLY A 132 1.41 -3.56 -7.58
C GLY A 132 1.71 -2.68 -8.78
N GLY A 133 1.94 -3.29 -9.93
CA GLY A 133 1.97 -2.61 -11.21
C GLY A 133 2.00 -3.57 -12.40
N HIS A 134 1.66 -3.05 -13.57
CA HIS A 134 1.66 -3.78 -14.84
C HIS A 134 1.73 -2.82 -16.02
N ILE A 135 2.07 -3.35 -17.19
CA ILE A 135 2.01 -2.64 -18.47
C ILE A 135 0.83 -3.17 -19.28
N THR A 136 0.09 -2.28 -19.93
CA THR A 136 -1.05 -2.62 -20.80
C THR A 136 -1.07 -1.74 -22.05
N SER A 137 -1.62 -2.25 -23.15
CA SER A 137 -1.93 -1.44 -24.34
C SER A 137 -3.14 -0.52 -24.12
N GLY A 138 -3.89 -0.70 -23.03
CA GLY A 138 -5.11 0.06 -22.75
C GLY A 138 -6.32 -0.38 -23.57
N VAL A 139 -6.17 -1.45 -24.37
CA VAL A 139 -7.25 -2.06 -25.16
C VAL A 139 -7.93 -3.13 -24.32
N TYR A 140 -9.26 -3.10 -24.28
CA TYR A 140 -10.03 -4.09 -23.53
C TYR A 140 -9.81 -5.51 -24.09
N GLY A 141 -9.41 -6.43 -23.22
CA GLY A 141 -9.18 -7.84 -23.57
C GLY A 141 -7.74 -8.19 -23.92
N GLU A 142 -6.81 -7.25 -23.86
CA GLU A 142 -5.38 -7.55 -24.01
C GLU A 142 -4.71 -7.92 -22.70
N ASP A 143 -3.65 -8.73 -22.81
CA ASP A 143 -2.92 -9.26 -21.67
C ASP A 143 -2.18 -8.16 -20.91
N TYR A 144 -2.20 -8.28 -19.58
CA TYR A 144 -1.35 -7.47 -18.72
C TYR A 144 0.06 -8.05 -18.70
N LEU A 145 1.04 -7.21 -19.00
CA LEU A 145 2.44 -7.57 -18.86
C LEU A 145 2.91 -7.24 -17.44
N PRO A 146 3.77 -8.09 -16.83
CA PRO A 146 4.43 -7.74 -15.58
C PRO A 146 5.23 -6.45 -15.76
N LEU A 147 5.41 -5.71 -14.66
CA LEU A 147 6.07 -4.40 -14.70
C LEU A 147 7.59 -4.52 -14.89
N PHE A 148 8.17 -5.60 -14.38
CA PHE A 148 9.54 -6.07 -14.57
C PHE A 148 9.57 -7.58 -14.30
#